data_AF-A0A916CTK8-F1
#
_entry.id   AF-A0A916CTK8-F1
#
_cell.length_a   1.000
_cell.length_b   1.000
_cell.length_c   1.000
_cell.angle_alpha   90.00
_cell.angle_beta   90.00
_cell.angle_gamma   90.00
#
_symmetry.space_group_name_H-M   'P 1'
#
loop_
_entity.id
_entity.type
_entity.pdbx_description
1 polymer ?
#
loop_
_entity_poly.entity_id
_entity_poly.type
_entity_poly.pdbx_seq_one_letter_code
_entity_poly.pdbx_strand_id
1 'polypeptide(L)'
;MKARHLLSAVELSQLQEYLEATLESIGLPSQPEVVLRLLELSGNPESQIQDYAKVVRTDHAVSGRVLRLANSAFFAQRAPVSSIERACLVLGLERLKSVALGFHLSRAAMCGAEKDLARDVWGQSVMRACVSAELARLIAPSHVAEAFVIGLMIDAGIPMMPRLVGRGYDSLFNSRPTPTRLFRLEHETLPFTHVDVVAAMARKWKLPEMLLRPLELHHVRPAEPRRDDAMGRLHRVAYTVGMIELSPKTQDEPFVGAPDFTGAGKVLGLTGPEMDLVIRKSVSEYGAAVAVFSDIASNLAEGDDLVDLVHAGLIRAVDSTVLDSIAREQVATHRLVVAGQTLEATREQDGSAVVVLYDAKGQQLMTHRFPPGGASPEAVADALGLDLGGPDDTRRLAEYLRAKAA
;
A
#
# COMPACT_ATOMS: atom_id res chain seq x y z
N MET A 1 -0.18 -30.98 0.95
CA MET A 1 0.42 -30.78 2.28
C MET A 1 -0.49 -31.41 3.33
N LYS A 2 0.05 -31.88 4.46
CA LYS A 2 -0.77 -32.32 5.61
C LYS A 2 -1.55 -31.13 6.18
N ALA A 3 -2.55 -31.41 7.01
CA ALA A 3 -3.22 -30.37 7.78
C ALA A 3 -2.22 -29.64 8.70
N ARG A 4 -2.47 -28.36 8.96
CA ARG A 4 -1.54 -27.44 9.63
C ARG A 4 -1.13 -27.90 11.03
N HIS A 5 -2.05 -28.52 11.77
CA HIS A 5 -1.78 -29.09 13.10
C HIS A 5 -0.87 -30.33 13.10
N LEU A 6 -0.69 -30.98 11.94
CA LEU A 6 0.13 -32.19 11.76
C LEU A 6 1.55 -31.89 11.25
N LEU A 7 1.87 -30.61 11.02
CA LEU A 7 3.18 -30.20 10.52
C LEU A 7 4.21 -30.18 11.65
N SER A 8 5.36 -30.82 11.40
CA SER A 8 6.54 -30.71 12.25
C SER A 8 7.19 -29.32 12.12
N ALA A 9 8.09 -28.98 13.06
CA ALA A 9 8.80 -27.69 13.02
C ALA A 9 9.54 -27.45 11.69
N VAL A 10 10.13 -28.49 11.10
CA VAL A 10 10.81 -28.40 9.79
C VAL A 10 9.81 -28.13 8.67
N GLU A 11 8.69 -28.84 8.65
CA GLU A 11 7.61 -28.62 7.66
C GLU A 11 6.99 -27.22 7.80
N LEU A 12 6.97 -26.64 9.01
CA LEU A 12 6.51 -25.26 9.23
C LEU A 12 7.46 -24.22 8.64
N SER A 13 8.77 -24.40 8.78
CA SER A 13 9.74 -23.53 8.13
C SER A 13 9.62 -23.60 6.60
N GLN A 14 9.44 -24.81 6.05
CA GLN A 14 9.22 -24.99 4.61
C GLN A 14 7.91 -24.37 4.12
N LEU A 15 6.83 -24.51 4.88
CA LEU A 15 5.55 -23.87 4.61
C LEU A 15 5.70 -22.34 4.56
N GLN A 16 6.46 -21.77 5.50
CA GLN A 16 6.68 -20.34 5.54
C GLN A 16 7.42 -19.85 4.29
N GLU A 17 8.50 -20.53 3.89
CA GLU A 17 9.24 -20.22 2.65
C GLU A 17 8.34 -20.33 1.42
N TYR A 18 7.49 -21.36 1.36
CA TYR A 18 6.49 -21.53 0.30
C TYR A 18 5.52 -20.34 0.24
N LEU A 19 4.91 -19.96 1.36
CA LEU A 19 3.98 -18.83 1.41
C LEU A 19 4.67 -17.52 1.01
N GLU A 20 5.88 -17.25 1.50
CA GLU A 20 6.65 -16.06 1.16
C GLU A 20 7.00 -15.94 -0.34
N ALA A 21 7.16 -17.07 -1.03
CA ALA A 21 7.36 -17.13 -2.48
C ALA A 21 6.04 -16.97 -3.25
N THR A 22 4.98 -17.66 -2.84
CA THR A 22 3.67 -17.62 -3.51
C THR A 22 2.99 -16.26 -3.39
N LEU A 23 3.11 -15.59 -2.24
CA LEU A 23 2.44 -14.31 -2.00
C LEU A 23 2.99 -13.17 -2.87
N GLU A 24 4.19 -13.32 -3.43
CA GLU A 24 4.78 -12.34 -4.35
C GLU A 24 4.05 -12.28 -5.70
N SER A 25 3.44 -13.39 -6.15
CA SER A 25 2.71 -13.45 -7.42
C SER A 25 1.21 -13.15 -7.30
N ILE A 26 0.62 -13.40 -6.12
CA ILE A 26 -0.84 -13.25 -5.90
C ILE A 26 -1.17 -11.88 -5.30
N GLY A 27 -0.42 -11.52 -4.24
CA GLY A 27 -0.63 -10.39 -3.33
C GLY A 27 -2.06 -10.18 -2.80
N LEU A 28 -2.27 -9.25 -1.85
CA LEU A 28 -3.60 -8.87 -1.32
C LEU A 28 -4.55 -8.05 -2.22
N PRO A 29 -5.82 -8.44 -2.35
CA PRO A 29 -6.81 -7.63 -3.05
C PRO A 29 -7.05 -6.32 -2.31
N SER A 30 -7.37 -5.26 -3.04
CA SER A 30 -7.83 -3.98 -2.46
C SER A 30 -9.28 -3.74 -2.87
N GLN A 31 -9.98 -2.99 -2.03
CA GLN A 31 -11.34 -2.59 -2.30
C GLN A 31 -11.39 -1.54 -3.43
N PRO A 32 -12.19 -1.75 -4.49
CA PRO A 32 -12.23 -0.84 -5.62
C PRO A 32 -12.61 0.62 -5.29
N GLU A 33 -13.40 0.87 -4.25
CA GLU A 33 -13.73 2.22 -3.81
C GLU A 33 -12.48 2.95 -3.28
N VAL A 34 -11.58 2.22 -2.61
CA VAL A 34 -10.29 2.76 -2.13
C VAL A 34 -9.41 3.10 -3.33
N VAL A 35 -9.35 2.19 -4.29
CA VAL A 35 -8.67 2.35 -5.58
C VAL A 35 -9.13 3.63 -6.29
N LEU A 36 -10.43 3.78 -6.50
CA LEU A 36 -11.03 4.94 -7.17
C LEU A 36 -10.71 6.24 -6.43
N ARG A 37 -10.82 6.22 -5.10
CA ARG A 37 -10.52 7.41 -4.31
C ARG A 37 -9.05 7.81 -4.39
N LEU A 38 -8.13 6.85 -4.41
CA LEU A 38 -6.71 7.14 -4.61
C LEU A 38 -6.43 7.72 -6.01
N LEU A 39 -7.18 7.29 -7.04
CA LEU A 39 -7.08 7.86 -8.39
C LEU A 39 -7.59 9.31 -8.42
N GLU A 40 -8.73 9.59 -7.78
CA GLU A 40 -9.25 10.95 -7.64
C GLU A 40 -8.24 11.87 -6.93
N LEU A 41 -7.64 11.41 -5.83
CA LEU A 41 -6.58 12.15 -5.13
C LEU A 41 -5.33 12.34 -5.99
N SER A 42 -5.03 11.41 -6.90
CA SER A 42 -3.87 11.52 -7.79
C SER A 42 -4.04 12.59 -8.87
N GLY A 43 -5.26 12.76 -9.37
CA GLY A 43 -5.60 13.78 -10.38
C GLY A 43 -5.88 15.16 -9.79
N ASN A 44 -6.03 15.28 -8.47
CA ASN A 44 -6.29 16.56 -7.82
C ASN A 44 -4.97 17.21 -7.31
N PRO A 45 -4.54 18.36 -7.86
CA PRO A 45 -3.30 19.03 -7.50
C PRO A 45 -3.28 19.59 -6.07
N GLU A 46 -4.46 19.81 -5.46
CA GLU A 46 -4.58 20.32 -4.08
C GLU A 46 -4.51 19.21 -3.03
N SER A 47 -4.41 17.94 -3.44
CA SER A 47 -4.39 16.80 -2.52
C SER A 47 -3.13 16.79 -1.66
N GLN A 48 -3.31 16.58 -0.36
CA GLN A 48 -2.20 16.53 0.59
C GLN A 48 -1.92 15.11 1.04
N ILE A 49 -0.73 14.87 1.61
CA ILE A 49 -0.32 13.56 2.16
C ILE A 49 -1.36 13.01 3.16
N GLN A 50 -2.01 13.89 3.92
CA GLN A 50 -3.03 13.50 4.89
C GLN A 50 -4.28 12.91 4.23
N ASP A 51 -4.65 13.37 3.04
CA ASP A 51 -5.81 12.84 2.31
C ASP A 51 -5.52 11.43 1.80
N TYR A 52 -4.29 11.17 1.35
CA TYR A 52 -3.83 9.82 1.03
C TYR A 52 -3.83 8.94 2.28
N ALA A 53 -3.29 9.42 3.41
CA ALA A 53 -3.25 8.62 4.63
C ALA A 53 -4.66 8.21 5.12
N LYS A 54 -5.67 9.08 4.97
CA LYS A 54 -7.08 8.77 5.27
C LYS A 54 -7.63 7.63 4.41
N VAL A 55 -7.22 7.54 3.14
CA VAL A 55 -7.70 6.50 2.22
C VAL A 55 -6.87 5.22 2.33
N VAL A 56 -5.54 5.33 2.43
CA VAL A 56 -4.64 4.18 2.60
C VAL A 56 -5.02 3.37 3.83
N ARG A 57 -5.35 4.04 4.94
CA ARG A 57 -5.63 3.38 6.22
C ARG A 57 -6.91 2.56 6.27
N THR A 58 -7.77 2.67 5.26
CA THR A 58 -8.99 1.87 5.18
C THR A 58 -8.77 0.59 4.40
N ASP A 59 -7.56 0.31 3.89
CA ASP A 59 -7.30 -0.86 3.06
C ASP A 59 -6.00 -1.56 3.48
N HIS A 60 -6.12 -2.84 3.84
CA HIS A 60 -5.00 -3.65 4.30
C HIS A 60 -3.95 -3.89 3.20
N ALA A 61 -4.36 -3.97 1.94
CA ALA A 61 -3.45 -4.21 0.83
C ALA A 61 -2.61 -2.97 0.49
N VAL A 62 -3.26 -1.80 0.40
CA VAL A 62 -2.58 -0.53 0.16
C VAL A 62 -1.72 -0.15 1.37
N SER A 63 -2.25 -0.27 2.59
CA SER A 63 -1.50 -0.02 3.84
C SER A 63 -0.26 -0.90 3.92
N GLY A 64 -0.41 -2.20 3.66
CA GLY A 64 0.68 -3.15 3.64
C GLY A 64 1.77 -2.82 2.62
N ARG A 65 1.38 -2.40 1.40
CA ARG A 65 2.32 -1.97 0.36
C ARG A 65 3.07 -0.70 0.75
N VAL A 66 2.37 0.29 1.32
CA VAL A 66 2.97 1.54 1.79
C VAL A 66 3.95 1.27 2.93
N LEU A 67 3.60 0.42 3.90
CA LEU A 67 4.48 0.00 4.99
C LEU A 67 5.70 -0.78 4.46
N ARG A 68 5.51 -1.72 3.53
CA ARG A 68 6.60 -2.47 2.89
C ARG A 68 7.59 -1.52 2.20
N LEU A 69 7.08 -0.56 1.44
CA LEU A 69 7.93 0.41 0.73
C LEU A 69 8.69 1.28 1.72
N ALA A 70 8.03 1.80 2.75
CA ALA A 70 8.65 2.65 3.77
C ALA A 70 9.78 1.94 4.53
N ASN A 71 9.67 0.62 4.71
CA ASN A 71 10.67 -0.22 5.35
C ASN A 71 11.70 -0.83 4.37
N SER A 72 11.63 -0.50 3.08
CA SER A 72 12.59 -1.01 2.10
C SER A 72 13.97 -0.37 2.27
N ALA A 73 15.01 -1.09 1.86
CA ALA A 73 16.39 -0.61 1.92
C ALA A 73 16.59 0.73 1.19
N PHE A 74 15.77 1.02 0.17
CA PHE A 74 15.78 2.28 -0.58
C PHE A 74 15.60 3.52 0.31
N PHE A 75 14.74 3.44 1.34
CA PHE A 75 14.48 4.57 2.23
C PHE A 75 15.41 4.62 3.44
N ALA A 76 16.26 3.60 3.66
CA ALA A 76 17.30 3.55 4.68
C ALA A 76 16.88 4.13 6.06
N GLN A 77 15.68 3.78 6.53
CA GLN A 77 15.15 4.33 7.78
C GLN A 77 15.97 3.85 8.98
N ARG A 78 16.32 4.78 9.88
CA ARG A 78 17.07 4.46 11.11
C ARG A 78 16.27 3.62 12.11
N ALA A 79 14.95 3.77 12.09
CA ALA A 79 14.01 3.01 12.90
C ALA A 79 12.93 2.42 11.98
N PRO A 80 12.44 1.20 12.27
CA PRO A 80 11.33 0.61 11.52
C PRO A 80 10.10 1.50 11.52
N VAL A 81 9.41 1.55 10.39
CA VAL A 81 8.16 2.29 10.24
C VAL A 81 6.99 1.36 10.55
N SER A 82 6.23 1.70 11.59
CA SER A 82 5.15 0.87 12.14
C SER A 82 3.75 1.48 12.01
N SER A 83 3.63 2.72 11.52
CA SER A 83 2.35 3.41 11.31
C SER A 83 2.17 3.88 9.87
N ILE A 84 0.90 3.97 9.46
CA ILE A 84 0.52 4.34 8.09
C ILE A 84 0.85 5.79 7.81
N GLU A 85 0.58 6.70 8.75
CA GLU A 85 0.87 8.12 8.62
C GLU A 85 2.37 8.36 8.49
N ARG A 86 3.19 7.67 9.31
CA ARG A 86 4.65 7.76 9.19
C ARG A 86 5.12 7.20 7.86
N ALA A 87 4.56 6.09 7.39
CA ALA A 87 4.89 5.51 6.10
C ALA A 87 4.55 6.48 4.95
N CYS A 88 3.37 7.09 4.96
CA CYS A 88 2.98 8.12 4.01
C CYS A 88 3.96 9.31 4.00
N LEU A 89 4.40 9.78 5.17
CA LEU A 89 5.40 10.84 5.28
C LEU A 89 6.78 10.44 4.74
N VAL A 90 7.22 9.19 4.99
CA VAL A 90 8.51 8.67 4.49
C VAL A 90 8.49 8.54 2.96
N LEU A 91 7.38 8.09 2.38
CA LEU A 91 7.24 7.95 0.94
C LEU A 91 7.13 9.30 0.24
N GLY A 92 6.41 10.25 0.84
CA GLY A 92 6.04 11.52 0.22
C GLY A 92 4.94 11.36 -0.84
N LEU A 93 4.37 12.50 -1.25
CA LEU A 93 3.16 12.57 -2.08
C LEU A 93 3.34 11.92 -3.46
N GLU A 94 4.43 12.21 -4.16
CA GLU A 94 4.65 11.71 -5.53
C GLU A 94 4.79 10.18 -5.58
N ARG A 95 5.41 9.57 -4.56
CA ARG A 95 5.48 8.11 -4.47
C ARG A 95 4.15 7.50 -4.06
N LEU A 96 3.36 8.15 -3.21
CA LEU A 96 2.00 7.71 -2.90
C LEU A 96 1.10 7.70 -4.14
N LYS A 97 1.21 8.71 -5.01
CA LYS A 97 0.57 8.71 -6.35
C LYS A 97 1.02 7.52 -7.19
N SER A 98 2.33 7.24 -7.25
CA SER A 98 2.84 6.07 -7.99
C SER A 98 2.33 4.75 -7.40
N VAL A 99 2.22 4.64 -6.08
CA VAL A 99 1.69 3.44 -5.40
C VAL A 99 0.20 3.25 -5.73
N ALA A 100 -0.57 4.33 -5.73
CA ALA A 100 -1.98 4.30 -6.14
C ALA A 100 -2.15 3.78 -7.57
N LEU A 101 -1.43 4.36 -8.53
CA LEU A 101 -1.46 3.96 -9.94
C LEU A 101 -0.99 2.50 -10.14
N GLY A 102 0.12 2.12 -9.51
CA GLY A 102 0.73 0.79 -9.63
C GLY A 102 -0.01 -0.32 -8.87
N PHE A 103 -1.03 0.00 -8.07
CA PHE A 103 -1.86 -1.02 -7.42
C PHE A 103 -2.82 -1.68 -8.43
N HIS A 104 -3.30 -0.91 -9.39
CA HIS A 104 -4.34 -1.34 -10.31
C HIS A 104 -3.83 -2.12 -11.50
N LEU A 105 -2.66 -1.76 -12.03
CA LEU A 105 -2.03 -2.47 -13.16
C LEU A 105 -1.67 -3.93 -12.83
N SER A 106 -1.59 -4.28 -11.54
CA SER A 106 -1.07 -5.56 -11.08
C SER A 106 -2.14 -6.62 -10.79
N ARG A 107 -3.45 -6.32 -10.84
CA ARG A 107 -4.47 -7.22 -10.30
C ARG A 107 -5.74 -7.25 -11.13
N ALA A 108 -6.03 -8.44 -11.65
CA ALA A 108 -7.34 -8.77 -12.18
C ALA A 108 -8.42 -8.51 -11.13
N ALA A 109 -9.50 -7.86 -11.55
CA ALA A 109 -10.69 -7.65 -10.74
C ALA A 109 -11.14 -8.97 -10.09
N MET A 110 -11.48 -8.92 -8.80
CA MET A 110 -12.13 -10.04 -8.13
C MET A 110 -13.54 -10.20 -8.69
N CYS A 111 -13.96 -11.41 -8.99
CA CYS A 111 -15.28 -11.70 -9.56
C CYS A 111 -16.04 -12.71 -8.70
N GLY A 112 -17.36 -12.57 -8.63
CA GLY A 112 -18.25 -13.50 -7.92
C GLY A 112 -17.93 -13.60 -6.43
N ALA A 113 -17.99 -14.81 -5.87
CA ALA A 113 -17.84 -15.07 -4.43
C ALA A 113 -16.53 -14.54 -3.80
N GLU A 114 -15.45 -14.44 -4.57
CA GLU A 114 -14.19 -13.85 -4.07
C GLU A 114 -14.39 -12.36 -3.70
N LYS A 115 -15.19 -11.62 -4.48
CA LYS A 115 -15.46 -10.19 -4.27
C LYS A 115 -16.23 -9.97 -2.97
N ASP A 116 -17.27 -10.77 -2.72
CA ASP A 116 -18.12 -10.62 -1.54
C ASP A 116 -17.36 -10.93 -0.25
N LEU A 117 -16.57 -12.01 -0.27
CA LEU A 117 -15.68 -12.36 0.84
C LEU A 117 -14.65 -11.25 1.11
N ALA A 118 -14.01 -10.70 0.08
CA ALA A 118 -13.05 -9.61 0.25
C ALA A 118 -13.70 -8.34 0.80
N ARG A 119 -14.92 -7.99 0.35
CA ARG A 119 -15.68 -6.84 0.85
C ARG A 119 -16.04 -7.00 2.32
N ASP A 120 -16.50 -8.18 2.71
CA ASP A 120 -16.81 -8.51 4.10
C ASP A 120 -15.58 -8.36 5.00
N VAL A 121 -14.46 -8.97 4.59
CA VAL A 121 -13.20 -8.90 5.34
C VAL A 121 -12.68 -7.46 5.39
N TRP A 122 -12.82 -6.69 4.31
CA TRP A 122 -12.41 -5.29 4.28
C TRP A 122 -13.13 -4.47 5.36
N GLY A 123 -14.46 -4.53 5.41
CA GLY A 123 -15.25 -3.81 6.42
C GLY A 123 -14.91 -4.25 7.85
N GLN A 124 -14.76 -5.56 8.07
CA GLN A 124 -14.33 -6.10 9.35
C GLN A 124 -12.92 -5.61 9.74
N SER A 125 -11.98 -5.57 8.79
CA SER A 125 -10.60 -5.12 9.01
C SER A 125 -10.57 -3.66 9.48
N VAL A 126 -11.36 -2.78 8.86
CA VAL A 126 -11.44 -1.36 9.29
C VAL A 126 -12.05 -1.26 10.69
N MET A 127 -13.12 -2.00 10.99
CA MET A 127 -13.70 -2.01 12.34
C MET A 127 -12.69 -2.54 13.37
N ARG A 128 -11.98 -3.64 13.09
CA ARG A 128 -10.94 -4.20 13.96
C ARG A 128 -9.80 -3.20 14.18
N ALA A 129 -9.43 -2.41 13.17
CA ALA A 129 -8.44 -1.34 13.29
C ALA A 129 -8.91 -0.25 14.28
N CYS A 130 -10.15 0.22 14.13
CA CYS A 130 -10.77 1.20 15.03
C CYS A 130 -10.83 0.67 16.48
N VAL A 131 -11.30 -0.55 16.67
CA VAL A 131 -11.35 -1.20 17.99
C VAL A 131 -9.96 -1.34 18.59
N SER A 132 -8.98 -1.80 17.81
CA SER A 132 -7.62 -1.99 18.30
C SER A 132 -7.00 -0.67 18.75
N ALA A 133 -7.24 0.42 18.01
CA ALA A 133 -6.79 1.75 18.38
C ALA A 133 -7.44 2.23 19.69
N GLU A 134 -8.75 2.09 19.84
CA GLU A 134 -9.46 2.52 21.05
C GLU A 134 -9.09 1.68 22.29
N LEU A 135 -8.87 0.38 22.13
CA LEU A 135 -8.32 -0.47 23.17
C LEU A 135 -6.90 -0.04 23.57
N ALA A 136 -6.03 0.21 22.58
CA ALA A 136 -4.68 0.66 22.83
C ALA A 136 -4.62 2.03 23.51
N ARG A 137 -5.58 2.94 23.29
CA ARG A 137 -5.62 4.20 24.05
C ARG A 137 -5.73 3.98 25.56
N LEU A 138 -6.40 2.91 25.98
CA LEU A 138 -6.58 2.58 27.39
C LEU A 138 -5.37 1.83 27.96
N ILE A 139 -4.86 0.83 27.23
CA ILE A 139 -3.83 -0.06 27.80
C ILE A 139 -2.42 0.22 27.27
N ALA A 140 -2.27 0.68 26.02
CA ALA A 140 -0.98 0.91 25.36
C ALA A 140 -0.92 2.27 24.63
N PRO A 141 -1.09 3.41 25.32
CA PRO A 141 -1.33 4.71 24.69
C PRO A 141 -0.22 5.18 23.75
N SER A 142 1.03 4.75 23.98
CA SER A 142 2.16 5.04 23.11
C SER A 142 2.20 4.20 21.82
N HIS A 143 1.31 3.22 21.66
CA HIS A 143 1.30 2.26 20.55
C HIS A 143 -0.06 2.16 19.84
N VAL A 144 -0.85 3.25 19.89
CA VAL A 144 -2.18 3.30 19.25
C VAL A 144 -2.07 3.10 17.73
N ALA A 145 -1.05 3.68 17.10
CA ALA A 145 -0.86 3.56 15.66
C ALA A 145 -0.49 2.13 15.24
N GLU A 146 0.37 1.46 16.01
CA GLU A 146 0.69 0.04 15.83
C GLU A 146 -0.54 -0.84 16.01
N ALA A 147 -1.31 -0.60 17.07
CA ALA A 147 -2.55 -1.35 17.33
C ALA A 147 -3.55 -1.19 16.19
N PHE A 148 -3.70 0.02 15.62
CA PHE A 148 -4.53 0.25 14.44
C PHE A 148 -4.08 -0.64 13.26
N VAL A 149 -2.78 -0.66 12.95
CA VAL A 149 -2.23 -1.48 11.86
C VAL A 149 -2.42 -2.97 12.13
N ILE A 150 -2.22 -3.42 13.37
CA ILE A 150 -2.45 -4.81 13.77
C ILE A 150 -3.92 -5.19 13.53
N GLY A 151 -4.87 -4.37 14.00
CA GLY A 151 -6.29 -4.60 13.79
C GLY A 151 -6.70 -4.61 12.32
N LEU A 152 -6.10 -3.73 11.50
CA LEU A 152 -6.35 -3.69 10.06
C LEU A 152 -5.85 -4.96 9.34
N MET A 153 -4.75 -5.55 9.80
CA MET A 153 -4.04 -6.61 9.09
C MET A 153 -4.37 -8.03 9.58
N ILE A 154 -5.00 -8.17 10.75
CA ILE A 154 -5.18 -9.45 11.46
C ILE A 154 -5.85 -10.54 10.61
N ASP A 155 -6.84 -10.14 9.80
CA ASP A 155 -7.62 -11.03 8.94
C ASP A 155 -7.26 -10.87 7.44
N ALA A 156 -6.22 -10.11 7.11
CA ALA A 156 -5.83 -9.82 5.72
C ALA A 156 -5.46 -11.10 4.92
N GLY A 157 -5.21 -12.23 5.58
CA GLY A 157 -4.97 -13.52 4.94
C GLY A 157 -6.24 -14.17 4.39
N ILE A 158 -7.42 -13.89 4.97
CA ILE A 158 -8.68 -14.54 4.61
C ILE A 158 -9.03 -14.36 3.12
N PRO A 159 -8.93 -13.14 2.52
CA PRO A 159 -9.22 -12.93 1.09
C PRO A 159 -8.26 -13.66 0.15
N MET A 160 -7.16 -14.19 0.66
CA MET A 160 -6.18 -14.95 -0.10
C MET A 160 -6.44 -16.44 -0.11
N MET A 161 -7.14 -16.95 0.91
CA MET A 161 -7.36 -18.36 1.09
C MET A 161 -8.07 -19.03 -0.10
N PRO A 162 -9.11 -18.44 -0.74
CA PRO A 162 -9.74 -19.06 -1.92
C PRO A 162 -8.76 -19.35 -3.07
N ARG A 163 -7.76 -18.48 -3.27
CA ARG A 163 -6.72 -18.63 -4.30
C ARG A 163 -5.61 -19.59 -3.88
N LEU A 164 -5.33 -19.67 -2.58
CA LEU A 164 -4.23 -20.46 -2.02
C LEU A 164 -4.61 -21.92 -1.75
N VAL A 165 -5.83 -22.19 -1.29
CA VAL A 165 -6.32 -23.53 -0.94
C VAL A 165 -7.50 -24.01 -1.78
N GLY A 166 -8.04 -23.13 -2.66
CA GLY A 166 -9.13 -23.43 -3.58
C GLY A 166 -10.50 -22.93 -3.10
N ARG A 167 -11.46 -22.90 -4.03
CA ARG A 167 -12.82 -22.34 -3.86
C ARG A 167 -13.66 -22.98 -2.75
N GLY A 168 -13.28 -24.18 -2.26
CA GLY A 168 -13.93 -24.80 -1.10
C GLY A 168 -13.85 -23.96 0.17
N TYR A 169 -12.88 -23.03 0.24
CA TYR A 169 -12.76 -22.09 1.34
C TYR A 169 -13.97 -21.15 1.46
N ASP A 170 -14.60 -20.78 0.34
CA ASP A 170 -15.76 -19.88 0.33
C ASP A 170 -16.91 -20.48 1.16
N SER A 171 -17.17 -21.79 1.03
CA SER A 171 -18.19 -22.48 1.83
C SER A 171 -17.89 -22.47 3.33
N LEU A 172 -16.61 -22.61 3.69
CA LEU A 172 -16.15 -22.59 5.07
C LEU A 172 -16.35 -21.19 5.69
N PHE A 173 -15.97 -20.13 4.97
CA PHE A 173 -16.20 -18.74 5.41
C PHE A 173 -17.70 -18.37 5.42
N ASN A 174 -18.44 -18.75 4.38
CA ASN A 174 -19.88 -18.43 4.24
C ASN A 174 -20.77 -19.17 5.24
N SER A 175 -20.26 -20.22 5.90
CA SER A 175 -20.92 -20.81 7.07
C SER A 175 -20.93 -19.89 8.31
N ARG A 176 -20.31 -18.72 8.21
CA ARG A 176 -20.19 -17.67 9.24
C ARG A 176 -19.73 -18.25 10.60
N PRO A 177 -18.62 -19.01 10.64
CA PRO A 177 -18.06 -19.47 11.89
C PRO A 177 -17.57 -18.27 12.72
N THR A 178 -17.59 -18.41 14.04
CA THR A 178 -16.91 -17.45 14.92
C THR A 178 -15.41 -17.40 14.55
N PRO A 179 -14.69 -16.29 14.76
CA PRO A 179 -13.27 -16.20 14.39
C PRO A 179 -12.40 -17.32 14.96
N THR A 180 -12.65 -17.69 16.22
CA THR A 180 -11.94 -18.80 16.86
C THR A 180 -12.27 -20.15 16.20
N ARG A 181 -13.52 -20.35 15.76
CA ARG A 181 -13.93 -21.56 15.05
C ARG A 181 -13.34 -21.60 13.64
N LEU A 182 -13.29 -20.46 12.95
CA LEU A 182 -12.67 -20.32 11.63
C LEU A 182 -11.20 -20.78 11.68
N PHE A 183 -10.41 -20.16 12.56
CA PHE A 183 -9.00 -20.51 12.76
C PHE A 183 -8.81 -22.00 13.09
N ARG A 184 -9.66 -22.56 13.97
CA ARG A 184 -9.59 -23.98 14.31
C ARG A 184 -9.86 -24.88 13.10
N LEU A 185 -10.91 -24.60 12.33
CA LEU A 185 -11.25 -25.38 11.14
C LEU A 185 -10.10 -25.35 10.13
N GLU A 186 -9.51 -24.19 9.88
CA GLU A 186 -8.33 -24.07 9.02
C GLU A 186 -7.16 -24.89 9.57
N HIS A 187 -6.87 -24.76 10.87
CA HIS A 187 -5.77 -25.46 11.51
C HIS A 187 -5.90 -27.00 11.44
N GLU A 188 -7.13 -27.49 11.55
CA GLU A 188 -7.47 -28.91 11.55
C GLU A 188 -7.59 -29.50 10.14
N THR A 189 -8.02 -28.72 9.14
CA THR A 189 -8.42 -29.26 7.82
C THR A 189 -7.58 -28.75 6.65
N LEU A 190 -6.91 -27.60 6.78
CA LEU A 190 -6.14 -26.97 5.72
C LEU A 190 -4.63 -27.07 5.98
N PRO A 191 -3.78 -26.94 4.94
CA PRO A 191 -2.34 -26.99 5.11
C PRO A 191 -1.74 -25.78 5.85
N PHE A 192 -2.48 -24.68 5.93
CA PHE A 192 -2.12 -23.44 6.63
C PHE A 192 -3.39 -22.65 6.96
N THR A 193 -3.28 -21.73 7.91
CA THR A 193 -4.35 -20.81 8.32
C THR A 193 -4.19 -19.43 7.67
N HIS A 194 -5.21 -18.59 7.75
CA HIS A 194 -5.10 -17.19 7.38
C HIS A 194 -4.03 -16.46 8.21
N VAL A 195 -3.77 -16.90 9.45
CA VAL A 195 -2.72 -16.36 10.33
C VAL A 195 -1.34 -16.66 9.76
N ASP A 196 -1.10 -17.87 9.28
CA ASP A 196 0.17 -18.24 8.64
C ASP A 196 0.44 -17.35 7.40
N VAL A 197 -0.61 -17.07 6.63
CA VAL A 197 -0.55 -16.17 5.47
C VAL A 197 -0.17 -14.74 5.90
N VAL A 198 -0.87 -14.16 6.89
CA VAL A 198 -0.56 -12.80 7.38
C VAL A 198 0.84 -12.72 7.97
N ALA A 199 1.28 -13.73 8.73
CA ALA A 199 2.61 -13.78 9.30
C ALA A 199 3.71 -13.84 8.22
N ALA A 200 3.54 -14.70 7.20
CA ALA A 200 4.46 -14.78 6.06
C ALA A 200 4.54 -13.44 5.31
N MET A 201 3.39 -12.79 5.11
CA MET A 201 3.32 -11.47 4.51
C MET A 201 4.07 -10.40 5.30
N ALA A 202 3.81 -10.30 6.61
CA ALA A 202 4.46 -9.33 7.48
C ALA A 202 5.99 -9.50 7.52
N ARG A 203 6.46 -10.76 7.54
CA ARG A 203 7.90 -11.09 7.46
C ARG A 203 8.51 -10.71 6.13
N LYS A 204 7.88 -11.09 5.02
CA LYS A 204 8.33 -10.72 3.65
C LYS A 204 8.41 -9.21 3.47
N TRP A 205 7.49 -8.47 4.08
CA TRP A 205 7.47 -7.01 4.05
C TRP A 205 8.41 -6.35 5.05
N LYS A 206 9.12 -7.15 5.86
CA LYS A 206 10.04 -6.69 6.90
C LYS A 206 9.35 -5.75 7.88
N LEU A 207 8.09 -6.02 8.20
CA LEU A 207 7.38 -5.26 9.21
C LEU A 207 8.07 -5.45 10.58
N PRO A 208 8.15 -4.40 11.40
CA PRO A 208 8.74 -4.52 12.73
C PRO A 208 8.03 -5.58 13.59
N GLU A 209 8.79 -6.21 14.50
CA GLU A 209 8.29 -7.21 15.46
C GLU A 209 7.05 -6.76 16.22
N MET A 210 6.97 -5.46 16.55
CA MET A 210 5.81 -4.85 17.22
C MET A 210 4.50 -5.01 16.45
N LEU A 211 4.54 -5.19 15.13
CA LEU A 211 3.39 -5.53 14.30
C LEU A 211 3.31 -7.03 14.05
N LEU A 212 4.42 -7.65 13.66
CA LEU A 212 4.47 -9.06 13.28
C LEU A 212 4.02 -10.00 14.40
N ARG A 213 4.54 -9.82 15.62
CA ARG A 213 4.31 -10.79 16.69
C ARG A 213 2.85 -10.81 17.18
N PRO A 214 2.17 -9.66 17.37
CA PRO A 214 0.74 -9.66 17.65
C PRO A 214 -0.09 -10.27 16.52
N LEU A 215 0.27 -10.02 15.25
CA LEU A 215 -0.40 -10.64 14.09
C LEU A 215 -0.23 -12.15 14.06
N GLU A 216 0.94 -12.68 14.42
CA GLU A 216 1.19 -14.13 14.43
C GLU A 216 0.47 -14.85 15.58
N LEU A 217 0.29 -14.17 16.72
CA LEU A 217 -0.21 -14.77 17.95
C LEU A 217 -1.66 -14.44 18.31
N HIS A 218 -2.41 -13.76 17.44
CA HIS A 218 -3.74 -13.25 17.82
C HIS A 218 -4.79 -14.33 18.13
N HIS A 219 -4.59 -15.58 17.70
CA HIS A 219 -5.42 -16.71 18.14
C HIS A 219 -4.81 -17.51 19.31
N VAL A 220 -3.63 -17.10 19.80
CA VAL A 220 -2.95 -17.69 20.96
C VAL A 220 -3.24 -16.84 22.19
N ARG A 221 -3.83 -17.45 23.22
CA ARG A 221 -4.12 -16.76 24.47
C ARG A 221 -2.83 -16.17 25.07
N PRO A 222 -2.78 -14.86 25.36
CA PRO A 222 -1.65 -14.25 26.05
C PRO A 222 -1.40 -14.95 27.38
N ALA A 223 -0.15 -15.30 27.64
CA ALA A 223 0.27 -15.77 28.95
C ALA A 223 0.10 -14.65 29.98
N GLU A 224 -0.08 -15.00 31.26
CA GLU A 224 0.00 -14.01 32.32
C GLU A 224 1.40 -13.36 32.26
N PRO A 225 1.47 -12.03 32.06
CA PRO A 225 2.74 -11.38 31.80
C PRO A 225 3.64 -11.45 33.03
N ARG A 226 4.88 -11.92 32.86
CA ARG A 226 5.94 -11.76 33.88
C ARG A 226 6.33 -10.28 34.06
N ARG A 227 6.14 -9.47 33.00
CA ARG A 227 6.31 -8.01 32.95
C ARG A 227 5.29 -7.42 31.97
N ASP A 228 4.70 -6.28 32.31
CA ASP A 228 3.78 -5.58 31.42
C ASP A 228 4.55 -4.68 30.43
N ASP A 229 5.01 -5.26 29.34
CA ASP A 229 5.70 -4.56 28.25
C ASP A 229 4.76 -4.23 27.08
N ALA A 230 5.23 -3.36 26.18
CA ALA A 230 4.44 -2.91 25.03
C ALA A 230 4.00 -4.07 24.12
N MET A 231 4.86 -5.06 23.92
CA MET A 231 4.58 -6.22 23.09
C MET A 231 3.44 -7.07 23.68
N GLY A 232 3.50 -7.35 24.98
CA GLY A 232 2.46 -8.09 25.69
C GLY A 232 1.13 -7.35 25.65
N ARG A 233 1.13 -6.02 25.76
CA ARG A 233 -0.09 -5.22 25.63
C ARG A 233 -0.68 -5.28 24.22
N LEU A 234 0.14 -5.12 23.19
CA LEU A 234 -0.32 -5.25 21.80
C LEU A 234 -0.81 -6.66 21.48
N HIS A 235 -0.18 -7.70 22.02
CA HIS A 235 -0.69 -9.07 21.89
C HIS A 235 -2.05 -9.24 22.57
N ARG A 236 -2.29 -8.64 23.75
CA ARG A 236 -3.62 -8.65 24.37
C ARG A 236 -4.66 -7.94 23.52
N VAL A 237 -4.34 -6.77 22.94
CA VAL A 237 -5.22 -6.08 21.99
C VAL A 237 -5.53 -7.00 20.80
N ALA A 238 -4.51 -7.54 20.14
CA ALA A 238 -4.66 -8.40 18.98
C ALA A 238 -5.48 -9.65 19.30
N TYR A 239 -5.22 -10.29 20.43
CA TYR A 239 -5.97 -11.46 20.87
C TYR A 239 -7.43 -11.16 21.13
N THR A 240 -7.72 -10.07 21.85
CA THR A 240 -9.10 -9.64 22.05
C THR A 240 -9.77 -9.38 20.70
N VAL A 241 -9.15 -8.56 19.85
CA VAL A 241 -9.72 -8.14 18.58
C VAL A 241 -9.92 -9.32 17.63
N GLY A 242 -8.99 -10.28 17.58
CA GLY A 242 -9.09 -11.48 16.74
C GLY A 242 -10.18 -12.45 17.18
N MET A 243 -10.74 -12.30 18.38
CA MET A 243 -11.88 -13.12 18.85
C MET A 243 -13.22 -12.42 18.69
N ILE A 244 -13.25 -11.10 18.47
CA ILE A 244 -14.49 -10.34 18.34
C ILE A 244 -15.28 -10.87 17.15
N GLU A 245 -16.53 -11.25 17.41
CA GLU A 245 -17.50 -11.54 16.38
C GLU A 245 -18.02 -10.22 15.79
N LEU A 246 -17.84 -10.09 14.48
CA LEU A 246 -18.29 -8.94 13.71
C LEU A 246 -19.33 -9.46 12.72
N SER A 247 -20.61 -9.25 13.05
CA SER A 247 -21.71 -9.66 12.18
C SER A 247 -22.12 -8.52 11.24
N PRO A 248 -22.16 -8.74 9.91
CA PRO A 248 -22.90 -7.85 9.03
C PRO A 248 -24.40 -7.94 9.37
N LYS A 249 -25.15 -6.84 9.18
CA LYS A 249 -26.61 -6.83 9.47
C LYS A 249 -27.39 -7.71 8.50
N THR A 250 -26.94 -7.82 7.24
CA THR A 250 -27.51 -8.66 6.18
C THR A 250 -26.40 -9.06 5.19
N GLN A 251 -26.67 -10.03 4.29
CA GLN A 251 -25.70 -10.46 3.28
C GLN A 251 -25.36 -9.38 2.23
N ASP A 252 -26.20 -8.35 2.10
CA ASP A 252 -26.08 -7.33 1.05
C ASP A 252 -25.70 -5.94 1.57
N GLU A 253 -25.61 -5.75 2.90
CA GLU A 253 -25.27 -4.45 3.49
C GLU A 253 -23.81 -4.39 3.92
N PRO A 254 -23.13 -3.23 3.74
CA PRO A 254 -21.83 -3.01 4.35
C PRO A 254 -21.88 -3.25 5.86
N PHE A 255 -20.75 -3.61 6.44
CA PHE A 255 -20.65 -3.88 7.87
C PHE A 255 -21.12 -2.67 8.70
N VAL A 256 -22.15 -2.85 9.55
CA VAL A 256 -22.72 -1.82 10.46
C VAL A 256 -22.89 -2.38 11.88
N GLY A 257 -22.26 -3.52 12.20
CA GLY A 257 -22.39 -4.20 13.49
C GLY A 257 -21.54 -3.56 14.59
N ALA A 258 -22.08 -3.50 15.81
CA ALA A 258 -21.26 -3.22 17.00
C ALA A 258 -20.46 -4.49 17.37
N PRO A 259 -19.19 -4.36 17.77
CA PRO A 259 -18.40 -5.48 18.30
C PRO A 259 -19.03 -6.17 19.52
N ASP A 260 -19.04 -7.51 19.54
CA ASP A 260 -19.31 -8.28 20.76
C ASP A 260 -17.99 -8.61 21.48
N PHE A 261 -17.88 -8.12 22.72
CA PHE A 261 -16.70 -8.26 23.58
C PHE A 261 -16.85 -9.30 24.69
N THR A 262 -17.76 -10.27 24.53
CA THR A 262 -17.97 -11.32 25.52
C THR A 262 -16.64 -11.97 25.96
N GLY A 263 -16.27 -11.77 27.23
CA GLY A 263 -15.02 -12.31 27.82
C GLY A 263 -13.75 -11.46 27.63
N ALA A 264 -13.79 -10.38 26.85
CA ALA A 264 -12.60 -9.55 26.53
C ALA A 264 -12.06 -8.73 27.71
N GLY A 265 -12.95 -8.16 28.54
CA GLY A 265 -12.57 -7.26 29.63
C GLY A 265 -11.60 -7.89 30.63
N LYS A 266 -11.73 -9.20 30.89
CA LYS A 266 -10.81 -9.94 31.78
C LYS A 266 -9.38 -10.03 31.24
N VAL A 267 -9.23 -10.21 29.93
CA VAL A 267 -7.90 -10.29 29.29
C VAL A 267 -7.22 -8.93 29.32
N LEU A 268 -7.98 -7.86 29.10
CA LEU A 268 -7.46 -6.51 29.01
C LEU A 268 -7.35 -5.79 30.36
N GLY A 269 -7.98 -6.31 31.41
CA GLY A 269 -8.11 -5.63 32.70
C GLY A 269 -9.05 -4.42 32.66
N LEU A 270 -10.02 -4.43 31.73
CA LEU A 270 -10.98 -3.34 31.52
C LEU A 270 -12.35 -3.65 32.11
N THR A 271 -12.99 -2.61 32.64
CA THR A 271 -14.35 -2.65 33.19
C THR A 271 -15.40 -2.59 32.08
N GLY A 272 -16.64 -2.98 32.40
CA GLY A 272 -17.77 -2.86 31.46
C GLY A 272 -17.94 -1.45 30.87
N PRO A 273 -17.95 -0.38 31.68
CA PRO A 273 -18.07 0.99 31.17
C PRO A 273 -16.93 1.42 30.22
N GLU A 274 -15.69 0.94 30.46
CA GLU A 274 -14.56 1.19 29.56
C GLU A 274 -14.75 0.47 28.22
N MET A 275 -15.23 -0.78 28.25
CA MET A 275 -15.56 -1.53 27.04
C MET A 275 -16.70 -0.88 26.24
N ASP A 276 -17.74 -0.39 26.92
CA ASP A 276 -18.84 0.35 26.28
C ASP A 276 -18.34 1.64 25.60
N LEU A 277 -17.38 2.33 26.22
CA LEU A 277 -16.76 3.50 25.63
C LEU A 277 -15.95 3.13 24.37
N VAL A 278 -15.20 2.03 24.41
CA VAL A 278 -14.46 1.50 23.26
C VAL A 278 -15.40 1.19 22.11
N ILE A 279 -16.52 0.49 22.36
CA ILE A 279 -17.53 0.19 21.32
C ILE A 279 -18.02 1.48 20.67
N ARG A 280 -18.51 2.44 21.47
CA ARG A 280 -19.10 3.68 20.93
C ARG A 280 -18.11 4.47 20.08
N LYS A 281 -16.87 4.63 20.56
CA LYS A 281 -15.84 5.35 19.81
C LYS A 281 -15.44 4.60 18.54
N SER A 282 -15.28 3.29 18.61
CA SER A 282 -14.90 2.46 17.45
C SER A 282 -15.94 2.53 16.34
N VAL A 283 -17.23 2.49 16.70
CA VAL A 283 -18.33 2.65 15.72
C VAL A 283 -18.33 4.04 15.09
N SER A 284 -18.08 5.08 15.87
CA SER A 284 -17.97 6.46 15.35
C SER A 284 -16.80 6.61 14.38
N GLU A 285 -15.61 6.12 14.76
CA GLU A 285 -14.40 6.18 13.92
C GLU A 285 -14.56 5.35 12.64
N TYR A 286 -15.16 4.17 12.73
CA TYR A 286 -15.50 3.35 11.56
C TYR A 286 -16.44 4.08 10.61
N GLY A 287 -17.50 4.70 11.13
CA GLY A 287 -18.43 5.50 10.33
C GLY A 287 -17.73 6.64 9.60
N ALA A 288 -16.82 7.35 10.27
CA ALA A 288 -16.01 8.41 9.65
C ALA A 288 -15.06 7.86 8.57
N ALA A 289 -14.46 6.69 8.78
CA ALA A 289 -13.57 6.05 7.82
C ALA A 289 -14.30 5.59 6.55
N VAL A 290 -15.49 5.01 6.68
CA VAL A 290 -16.29 4.53 5.54
C VAL A 290 -16.99 5.68 4.82
N ALA A 291 -17.35 6.76 5.51
CA ALA A 291 -17.95 7.95 4.91
C ALA A 291 -17.07 8.62 3.84
N VAL A 292 -15.77 8.36 3.83
CA VAL A 292 -14.83 8.83 2.78
C VAL A 292 -15.20 8.31 1.39
N PHE A 293 -15.99 7.22 1.30
CA PHE A 293 -16.37 6.54 0.06
C PHE A 293 -17.86 6.62 -0.25
N SER A 294 -18.66 7.38 0.52
CA SER A 294 -20.12 7.40 0.34
C SER A 294 -20.55 7.95 -1.02
N ASP A 295 -19.82 8.95 -1.52
CA ASP A 295 -19.99 9.53 -2.85
C ASP A 295 -19.73 8.51 -3.97
N ILE A 296 -18.65 7.74 -3.84
CA ILE A 296 -18.30 6.67 -4.77
C ILE A 296 -19.39 5.58 -4.76
N ALA A 297 -19.84 5.15 -3.58
CA ALA A 297 -20.88 4.14 -3.45
C ALA A 297 -22.23 4.56 -4.07
N SER A 298 -22.63 5.82 -3.90
CA SER A 298 -23.85 6.36 -4.51
C SER A 298 -23.79 6.38 -6.03
N ASN A 299 -22.64 6.75 -6.62
CA ASN A 299 -22.46 6.78 -8.08
C ASN A 299 -22.44 5.38 -8.70
N LEU A 300 -22.06 4.35 -7.94
CA LEU A 300 -22.01 2.96 -8.39
C LEU A 300 -23.37 2.27 -8.41
N ALA A 301 -24.30 2.69 -7.55
CA ALA A 301 -25.66 2.15 -7.53
C ALA A 301 -26.46 2.50 -8.80
N GLU A 302 -26.00 3.47 -9.60
CA GLU A 302 -26.66 3.93 -10.83
C GLU A 302 -26.12 3.28 -12.12
N GLY A 303 -25.04 2.48 -12.07
CA GLY A 303 -24.49 1.81 -13.26
C GLY A 303 -23.45 0.73 -12.95
N ASP A 304 -23.76 -0.52 -13.28
CA ASP A 304 -22.82 -1.64 -13.20
C ASP A 304 -21.81 -1.60 -14.37
N ASP A 305 -20.58 -1.20 -14.10
CA ASP A 305 -19.45 -2.14 -13.98
C ASP A 305 -18.28 -1.42 -13.27
N LEU A 306 -18.13 -1.74 -12.00
CA LEU A 306 -17.12 -1.17 -11.10
C LEU A 306 -15.69 -1.32 -11.65
N VAL A 307 -15.47 -2.39 -12.42
CA VAL A 307 -14.20 -2.67 -13.10
C VAL A 307 -13.97 -1.68 -14.23
N ASP A 308 -15.00 -1.38 -15.01
CA ASP A 308 -14.93 -0.41 -16.11
C ASP A 308 -14.73 1.02 -15.58
N LEU A 309 -15.35 1.37 -14.46
CA LEU A 309 -15.13 2.66 -13.80
C LEU A 309 -13.69 2.81 -13.29
N VAL A 310 -13.13 1.76 -12.69
CA VAL A 310 -11.72 1.73 -12.30
C VAL A 310 -10.82 1.82 -13.53
N HIS A 311 -11.09 1.05 -14.58
CA HIS A 311 -10.37 1.10 -15.86
C HIS A 311 -10.45 2.48 -16.52
N ALA A 312 -11.62 3.11 -16.55
CA ALA A 312 -11.78 4.45 -17.11
C ALA A 312 -11.09 5.52 -16.26
N GLY A 313 -11.17 5.41 -14.93
CA GLY A 313 -10.40 6.24 -14.00
C GLY A 313 -8.90 6.12 -14.22
N LEU A 314 -8.42 4.90 -14.51
CA LEU A 314 -7.02 4.64 -14.85
C LEU A 314 -6.61 5.26 -16.17
N ILE A 315 -7.42 5.13 -17.22
CA ILE A 315 -7.13 5.78 -18.50
C ILE A 315 -6.96 7.28 -18.27
N ARG A 316 -7.87 7.92 -17.52
CA ARG A 316 -7.75 9.35 -17.17
C ARG A 316 -6.52 9.67 -16.32
N ALA A 317 -6.20 8.83 -15.34
CA ALA A 317 -5.06 9.04 -14.44
C ALA A 317 -3.72 8.80 -15.15
N VAL A 318 -3.64 7.80 -16.02
CA VAL A 318 -2.49 7.54 -16.89
C VAL A 318 -2.40 8.61 -17.96
N ASP A 319 -3.48 9.05 -18.58
CA ASP A 319 -3.46 10.16 -19.54
C ASP A 319 -3.00 11.44 -18.86
N SER A 320 -3.46 11.76 -17.65
CA SER A 320 -2.95 12.92 -16.89
C SER A 320 -1.52 12.75 -16.41
N THR A 321 -1.08 11.54 -16.03
CA THR A 321 0.30 11.26 -15.63
C THR A 321 1.25 11.16 -16.83
N VAL A 322 0.78 10.71 -17.98
CA VAL A 322 1.48 10.69 -19.27
C VAL A 322 1.46 12.08 -19.87
N LEU A 323 0.43 12.91 -19.66
CA LEU A 323 0.43 14.32 -20.03
C LEU A 323 1.31 15.14 -19.09
N ASP A 324 1.34 14.84 -17.79
CA ASP A 324 2.29 15.44 -16.84
C ASP A 324 3.70 14.91 -17.04
N SER A 325 3.87 13.63 -17.40
CA SER A 325 5.17 13.05 -17.77
C SER A 325 5.58 13.57 -19.13
N ILE A 326 4.72 13.77 -20.12
CA ILE A 326 5.05 14.39 -21.42
C ILE A 326 5.28 15.90 -21.22
N ALA A 327 4.56 16.58 -20.34
CA ALA A 327 4.79 18.00 -20.02
C ALA A 327 6.06 18.20 -19.19
N ARG A 328 6.42 17.25 -18.30
CA ARG A 328 7.68 17.26 -17.52
C ARG A 328 8.86 16.67 -18.32
N GLU A 329 8.63 15.71 -19.23
CA GLU A 329 9.63 15.08 -20.13
C GLU A 329 9.85 15.89 -21.41
N GLN A 330 8.93 16.79 -21.79
CA GLN A 330 9.23 17.79 -22.82
C GLN A 330 10.32 18.76 -22.35
N VAL A 331 10.66 18.79 -21.05
CA VAL A 331 11.75 19.61 -20.52
C VAL A 331 13.03 18.80 -20.20
N ALA A 332 12.99 17.47 -20.08
CA ALA A 332 14.17 16.62 -19.82
C ALA A 332 13.94 15.21 -20.42
N THR A 333 14.72 14.61 -21.33
CA THR A 333 16.14 14.62 -21.67
C THR A 333 16.26 14.06 -23.11
N HIS A 334 16.28 14.89 -24.14
CA HIS A 334 16.72 14.44 -25.46
C HIS A 334 18.20 14.74 -25.55
N ARG A 335 19.04 13.70 -25.67
CA ARG A 335 20.45 13.88 -26.04
C ARG A 335 20.53 13.95 -27.56
N LEU A 336 21.27 14.91 -28.10
CA LEU A 336 21.48 15.06 -29.52
C LEU A 336 22.78 14.34 -29.93
N VAL A 337 22.74 13.54 -31.00
CA VAL A 337 23.96 12.98 -31.60
C VAL A 337 24.33 13.79 -32.84
N VAL A 338 25.50 14.42 -32.80
CA VAL A 338 26.10 15.24 -33.88
C VAL A 338 27.58 14.89 -33.98
N ALA A 339 28.12 14.76 -35.19
CA ALA A 339 29.52 14.36 -35.42
C ALA A 339 29.95 13.08 -34.67
N GLY A 340 29.03 12.14 -34.44
CA GLY A 340 29.29 10.90 -33.71
C GLY A 340 29.45 11.04 -32.19
N GLN A 341 29.22 12.24 -31.64
CA GLN A 341 29.26 12.50 -30.20
C GLN A 341 27.88 12.87 -29.66
N THR A 342 27.64 12.54 -28.39
CA THR A 342 26.34 12.75 -27.75
C THR A 342 26.38 14.00 -26.88
N LEU A 343 25.42 14.90 -27.08
CA LEU A 343 25.30 16.18 -26.41
C LEU A 343 24.02 16.26 -25.60
N GLU A 344 24.09 16.93 -24.46
CA GLU A 344 22.94 17.27 -23.63
C GLU A 344 23.00 18.74 -23.24
N ALA A 345 21.98 19.51 -23.62
CA ALA A 345 21.86 20.91 -23.23
C ALA A 345 20.75 21.07 -22.18
N THR A 346 21.06 21.80 -21.12
CA THR A 346 20.13 22.16 -20.05
C THR A 346 20.19 23.67 -19.82
N ARG A 347 19.04 24.30 -19.62
CA ARG A 347 18.96 25.72 -19.27
C ARG A 347 18.83 25.88 -17.76
N GLU A 348 19.59 26.80 -17.18
CA GLU A 348 19.52 27.12 -15.76
C GLU A 348 18.55 28.29 -15.48
N GLN A 349 18.16 28.46 -14.23
CA GLN A 349 17.19 29.47 -13.79
C GLN A 349 17.64 30.91 -14.08
N ASP A 350 18.95 31.15 -14.19
CA ASP A 350 19.54 32.46 -14.53
C ASP A 350 19.56 32.74 -16.05
N GLY A 351 19.02 31.82 -16.85
CA GLY A 351 18.96 31.91 -18.29
C GLY A 351 20.21 31.44 -19.03
N SER A 352 21.27 31.04 -18.31
CA SER A 352 22.45 30.41 -18.88
C SER A 352 22.15 29.01 -19.43
N ALA A 353 22.97 28.54 -20.36
CA ALA A 353 22.86 27.19 -20.92
C ALA A 353 24.10 26.37 -20.56
N VAL A 354 23.91 25.17 -20.03
CA VAL A 354 24.96 24.20 -19.77
C VAL A 354 24.86 23.11 -20.84
N VAL A 355 25.95 22.90 -21.57
CA VAL A 355 26.03 21.83 -22.57
C VAL A 355 27.07 20.81 -22.12
N VAL A 356 26.66 19.55 -22.05
CA VAL A 356 27.46 18.40 -21.64
C VAL A 356 27.70 17.51 -22.85
N LEU A 357 28.96 17.13 -23.05
CA LEU A 357 29.40 16.21 -24.09
C LEU A 357 29.68 14.84 -23.47
N TYR A 358 29.24 13.78 -24.13
CA TYR A 358 29.44 12.39 -23.74
C TYR A 358 30.15 11.61 -24.85
N ASP A 359 30.93 10.61 -24.44
CA ASP A 359 31.50 9.62 -25.35
C ASP A 359 30.47 8.55 -25.78
N ALA A 360 30.90 7.65 -26.67
CA ALA A 360 30.06 6.56 -27.16
C ALA A 360 29.64 5.53 -26.07
N LYS A 361 30.26 5.55 -24.88
CA LYS A 361 29.91 4.72 -23.73
C LYS A 361 29.03 5.47 -22.73
N GLY A 362 28.67 6.72 -23.01
CA GLY A 362 27.85 7.57 -22.15
C GLY A 362 28.61 8.20 -20.98
N GLN A 363 29.95 8.19 -21.00
CA GLN A 363 30.78 8.89 -20.02
C GLN A 363 30.92 10.36 -20.40
N GLN A 364 30.75 11.24 -19.42
CA GLN A 364 30.91 12.69 -19.60
C GLN A 364 32.36 13.03 -19.94
N LEU A 365 32.56 13.66 -21.10
CA LEU A 365 33.85 14.13 -21.58
C LEU A 365 34.10 15.58 -21.15
N MET A 366 33.10 16.44 -21.32
CA MET A 366 33.26 17.87 -21.09
C MET A 366 31.92 18.55 -20.78
N THR A 367 32.00 19.67 -20.06
CA THR A 367 30.85 20.55 -19.80
C THR A 367 31.26 21.98 -20.04
N HIS A 368 30.43 22.72 -20.75
CA HIS A 368 30.63 24.14 -21.00
C HIS A 368 29.37 24.92 -20.68
N ARG A 369 29.52 26.07 -20.01
CA ARG A 369 28.42 26.95 -19.64
C ARG A 369 28.47 28.22 -20.49
N PHE A 370 27.36 28.52 -21.15
CA PHE A 370 27.17 29.68 -22.01
C PHE A 370 26.32 30.72 -21.30
N PRO A 371 26.63 32.02 -21.43
CA PRO A 371 25.79 33.09 -20.93
C PRO A 371 24.42 33.09 -21.63
N PRO A 372 23.40 33.77 -21.07
CA PRO A 372 22.09 33.88 -21.70
C PRO A 372 22.17 34.36 -23.15
N GLY A 373 21.65 33.57 -24.09
CA GLY A 373 21.70 33.85 -25.53
C GLY A 373 23.05 33.56 -26.22
N GLY A 374 24.05 33.06 -25.50
CA GLY A 374 25.40 32.78 -26.02
C GLY A 374 25.62 31.40 -26.63
N ALA A 375 24.65 30.49 -26.56
CA ALA A 375 24.77 29.12 -27.07
C ALA A 375 24.32 29.01 -28.55
N SER A 376 25.09 29.60 -29.48
CA SER A 376 24.90 29.33 -30.91
C SER A 376 25.53 27.98 -31.31
N PRO A 377 25.10 27.35 -32.41
CA PRO A 377 25.72 26.10 -32.89
C PRO A 377 27.24 26.20 -33.08
N GLU A 378 27.71 27.33 -33.60
CA GLU A 378 29.13 27.60 -33.84
C GLU A 378 29.88 27.79 -32.52
N ALA A 379 29.30 28.52 -31.56
CA ALA A 379 29.88 28.72 -30.23
C ALA A 379 29.95 27.40 -29.45
N VAL A 380 28.93 26.54 -29.58
CA VAL A 380 28.90 25.21 -28.97
C VAL A 380 29.91 24.28 -29.62
N ALA A 381 30.01 24.29 -30.95
CA ALA A 381 31.00 23.47 -31.65
C ALA A 381 32.44 23.87 -31.31
N ASP A 382 32.73 25.16 -31.27
CA ASP A 382 34.06 25.69 -30.94
C ASP A 382 34.43 25.36 -29.48
N ALA A 383 33.53 25.64 -28.53
CA ALA A 383 33.75 25.36 -27.11
C ALA A 383 33.84 23.87 -26.78
N LEU A 384 33.19 23.01 -27.58
CA LEU A 384 33.17 21.56 -27.38
C LEU A 384 34.14 20.78 -28.28
N GLY A 385 34.85 21.46 -29.19
CA GLY A 385 35.76 20.81 -30.15
C GLY A 385 35.05 19.87 -31.13
N LEU A 386 33.81 20.18 -31.50
CA LEU A 386 33.03 19.37 -32.44
C LEU A 386 33.38 19.72 -33.89
N ASP A 387 33.72 18.71 -34.69
CA ASP A 387 33.83 18.86 -36.14
C ASP A 387 32.46 18.62 -36.78
N LEU A 388 31.68 19.69 -36.95
CA LEU A 388 30.36 19.62 -37.58
C LEU A 388 30.53 19.28 -39.06
N GLY A 389 30.33 17.99 -39.42
CA GLY A 389 30.61 17.41 -40.75
C GLY A 389 29.75 17.92 -41.92
N GLY A 390 29.06 19.05 -41.78
CA GLY A 390 28.31 19.72 -42.84
C GLY A 390 27.11 20.54 -42.34
N PRO A 391 26.41 21.25 -43.26
CA PRO A 391 25.31 22.15 -42.91
C PRO A 391 24.11 21.48 -42.24
N ASP A 392 23.97 20.16 -42.38
CA ASP A 392 22.89 19.40 -41.76
C ASP A 392 23.09 19.22 -40.24
N ASP A 393 24.32 18.97 -39.81
CA ASP A 393 24.65 18.83 -38.38
C ASP A 393 24.57 20.18 -37.66
N THR A 394 24.98 21.28 -38.32
CA THR A 394 24.79 22.65 -37.80
C THR A 394 23.31 22.98 -37.63
N ARG A 395 22.46 22.61 -38.61
CA ARG A 395 21.01 22.83 -38.56
C ARG A 395 20.36 22.04 -37.42
N ARG A 396 20.72 20.76 -37.27
CA ARG A 396 20.20 19.89 -36.20
C ARG A 396 20.59 20.38 -34.82
N LEU A 397 21.82 20.86 -34.65
CA LEU A 397 22.27 21.50 -33.41
C LEU A 397 21.51 22.82 -33.15
N ALA A 398 21.26 23.63 -34.17
CA ALA A 398 20.50 24.87 -34.05
C ALA A 398 19.03 24.65 -33.66
N GLU A 399 18.39 23.61 -34.19
CA GLU A 399 17.03 23.22 -33.84
C GLU A 399 16.97 22.67 -32.41
N TYR A 400 17.94 21.85 -32.02
CA TYR A 400 18.05 21.30 -30.68
C TYR A 400 18.25 22.38 -29.61
N LEU A 401 19.17 23.31 -29.82
CA LEU A 401 19.44 24.42 -28.88
C LEU A 401 18.22 25.36 -28.79
N ARG A 402 17.51 25.61 -29.90
CA ARG A 402 16.25 26.36 -29.90
C ARG A 402 15.14 25.64 -29.15
N ALA A 403 14.99 24.33 -29.34
CA ALA A 403 14.02 23.52 -28.62
C ALA A 403 14.32 23.43 -27.11
N LYS A 404 15.57 23.66 -26.69
CA LYS A 404 15.97 23.79 -25.29
C LYS A 404 15.94 25.23 -24.76
N ALA A 405 15.66 26.22 -25.61
CA ALA A 405 15.53 27.63 -25.27
C ALA A 405 14.07 28.10 -25.13
N ALA A 406 13.10 27.36 -25.69
CA ALA A 406 11.67 27.53 -25.49
C ALA A 406 11.23 26.83 -24.20
#